data_AF-A0A7V4LZR2-F1
#
_entry.id   AF-A0A7V4LZR2-F1
#
_cell.length_a   1.000
_cell.length_b   1.000
_cell.length_c   1.000
_cell.angle_alpha   90.00
_cell.angle_beta   90.00
_cell.angle_gamma   90.00
#
_symmetry.space_group_name_H-M   'P 1'
#
loop_
_entity.id
_entity.type
_entity.pdbx_description
1 polymer ?
#
loop_
_entity_poly.entity_id
_entity_poly.type
_entity_poly.pdbx_seq_one_letter_code
_entity_poly.pdbx_strand_id
1 'polypeptide(L)'
;MKPLWKYAMLGTTGLLLWLGGRAASWPQQGIPQEAIDAEQIMKLWAEMAAPGTRHQRLAQLEGKWKTVSKMWMAGPDAPPIVSTGECQRTMILGGRFLQDRHVGTMLGQPYEGLGITGYDNFKKKYVAVWMDTTGTAIYSMEGNWDPSGNVLSLHGDM
;
A
#
# COMPACT_ATOMS: atom_id res chain seq x y z
N MET A 1 -6.74 -4.56 -34.68
CA MET A 1 -7.41 -3.57 -33.80
C MET A 1 -7.09 -3.93 -32.36
N LYS A 2 -6.35 -3.21 -31.52
CA LYS A 2 -5.51 -1.99 -31.62
C LYS A 2 -4.23 -2.33 -30.83
N PRO A 3 -3.00 -2.12 -31.33
CA PRO A 3 -1.82 -2.34 -30.49
C PRO A 3 -1.38 -1.05 -29.78
N LEU A 4 -0.62 -1.26 -28.71
CA LEU A 4 -0.10 -0.33 -27.71
C LEU A 4 1.20 0.35 -28.16
N TRP A 5 1.20 1.67 -28.33
CA TRP A 5 2.37 2.43 -28.80
C TRP A 5 2.41 3.87 -28.26
N LYS A 6 1.57 4.23 -27.28
CA LYS A 6 1.51 5.60 -26.74
C LYS A 6 2.52 5.94 -25.63
N TYR A 7 3.46 5.07 -25.29
CA TYR A 7 4.48 5.39 -24.26
C TYR A 7 5.89 4.92 -24.63
N ALA A 8 6.43 5.46 -25.72
CA ALA A 8 7.86 5.44 -25.96
C ALA A 8 8.29 6.70 -26.74
N MET A 9 8.54 7.79 -26.02
CA MET A 9 9.53 8.78 -26.45
C MET A 9 10.23 9.36 -25.22
N LEU A 10 11.07 8.51 -24.62
CA LEU A 10 12.39 8.96 -24.19
C LEU A 10 13.23 9.11 -25.46
N GLY A 11 13.78 10.29 -25.69
CA GLY A 11 14.71 10.59 -26.79
C GLY A 11 14.91 12.09 -26.89
N THR A 12 15.84 12.65 -26.12
CA THR A 12 17.19 13.04 -26.60
C THR A 12 17.16 13.90 -27.86
N THR A 13 17.43 15.19 -27.67
CA THR A 13 18.32 16.02 -28.50
C THR A 13 18.34 15.77 -30.02
N GLY A 14 17.62 16.65 -30.72
CA GLY A 14 17.99 17.35 -31.96
C GLY A 14 18.87 16.68 -33.02
N LEU A 15 18.31 16.54 -34.22
CA LEU A 15 18.97 17.00 -35.45
C LEU A 15 17.90 17.37 -36.50
N LEU A 16 17.99 18.58 -37.04
CA LEU A 16 17.12 19.17 -38.06
C LEU A 16 17.34 18.54 -39.44
N LEU A 17 16.28 18.45 -40.26
CA LEU A 17 16.30 18.84 -41.68
C LEU A 17 14.89 19.19 -42.18
N TRP A 18 14.87 20.18 -43.07
CA TRP A 18 13.84 21.16 -43.42
C TRP A 18 12.78 20.66 -44.41
N LEU A 19 11.49 20.95 -44.23
CA LEU A 19 10.57 21.33 -45.31
C LEU A 19 9.47 22.28 -44.78
N GLY A 20 9.26 23.37 -45.50
CA GLY A 20 8.51 24.54 -45.08
C GLY A 20 7.03 24.28 -44.78
N GLY A 21 6.62 24.75 -43.61
CA GLY A 21 5.24 24.98 -43.23
C GLY A 21 5.28 25.92 -42.03
N ARG A 22 4.53 27.02 -42.05
CA ARG A 22 4.46 27.99 -40.96
C ARG A 22 4.20 27.25 -39.64
N ALA A 23 5.24 27.09 -38.82
CA ALA A 23 5.08 26.60 -37.47
C ALA A 23 4.28 27.67 -36.72
N ALA A 24 3.03 27.35 -36.39
CA ALA A 24 2.27 28.13 -35.43
C ALA A 24 3.13 28.20 -34.17
N SER A 25 3.65 29.40 -33.86
CA SER A 25 4.39 29.67 -32.64
C SER A 25 3.39 29.61 -31.48
N TRP A 26 3.15 28.40 -30.98
CA TRP A 26 2.50 28.24 -29.69
C TRP A 26 3.30 29.03 -28.67
N PRO A 27 2.68 29.95 -27.90
CA PRO A 27 3.40 30.61 -26.84
C PRO A 27 3.86 29.53 -25.86
N GLN A 28 5.17 29.32 -25.79
CA GLN A 28 5.80 28.70 -24.64
C GLN A 28 5.65 29.71 -23.50
N GLN A 29 4.44 29.81 -22.95
CA GLN A 29 4.29 30.26 -21.58
C GLN A 29 4.99 29.20 -20.76
N GLY A 30 6.28 29.43 -20.49
CA GLY A 30 7.00 28.68 -19.49
C GLY A 30 6.14 28.69 -18.25
N ILE A 31 5.87 27.50 -17.71
CA ILE A 31 5.26 27.36 -16.39
C ILE A 31 6.03 28.33 -15.48
N PRO A 32 5.37 29.34 -14.88
CA PRO A 32 6.09 30.35 -14.12
C PRO A 32 7.03 29.67 -13.14
N GLN A 33 8.32 29.91 -13.32
CA GLN A 33 9.41 29.42 -12.49
C GLN A 33 9.44 30.25 -11.20
N GLU A 34 8.30 30.44 -10.54
CA GLU A 34 8.31 30.48 -9.07
C GLU A 34 8.63 29.06 -8.65
N ALA A 35 9.92 28.75 -8.78
CA ALA A 35 10.50 27.45 -8.54
C ALA A 35 10.04 27.03 -7.16
N ILE A 36 9.26 25.95 -7.12
CA ILE A 36 9.08 25.22 -5.88
C ILE A 36 10.49 25.01 -5.34
N ASP A 37 10.80 25.59 -4.19
CA ASP A 37 12.14 25.56 -3.61
C ASP A 37 12.53 24.08 -3.46
N ALA A 38 13.43 23.63 -4.32
CA ALA A 38 13.76 22.23 -4.44
C ALA A 38 14.29 21.68 -3.10
N GLU A 39 14.97 22.53 -2.32
CA GLU A 39 15.43 22.19 -0.98
C GLU A 39 14.24 21.97 -0.02
N GLN A 40 13.24 22.85 -0.07
CA GLN A 40 12.01 22.69 0.73
C GLN A 40 11.22 21.44 0.35
N ILE A 41 11.09 21.13 -0.94
CA ILE A 41 10.42 19.89 -1.39
C ILE A 41 11.16 18.67 -0.87
N MET A 42 12.49 18.63 -1.03
CA MET A 42 13.30 17.50 -0.60
C MET A 42 13.23 17.30 0.90
N LYS A 43 13.24 18.39 1.68
CA LYS A 43 13.06 18.35 3.13
C LYS A 43 11.69 17.79 3.51
N LEU A 44 10.62 18.30 2.93
CA LEU A 44 9.26 17.81 3.19
C LEU A 44 9.13 16.34 2.80
N TRP A 45 9.66 15.92 1.66
CA TRP A 45 9.62 14.53 1.24
C TRP A 45 10.37 13.61 2.22
N ALA A 46 11.55 14.03 2.70
CA ALA A 46 12.31 13.29 3.69
C ALA A 46 11.56 13.16 5.03
N GLU A 47 10.95 14.24 5.52
CA GLU A 47 10.12 14.25 6.73
C GLU A 47 8.92 13.29 6.59
N MET A 48 8.22 13.34 5.46
CA MET A 48 7.06 12.49 5.21
C MET A 48 7.41 11.02 4.97
N ALA A 49 8.62 10.72 4.48
CA ALA A 49 9.11 9.37 4.28
C ALA A 49 9.75 8.74 5.54
N ALA A 50 9.96 9.52 6.60
CA ALA A 50 10.58 9.06 7.83
C ALA A 50 9.58 8.28 8.72
N PRO A 51 9.95 7.08 9.20
CA PRO A 51 9.20 6.40 10.25
C PRO A 51 9.13 7.26 11.52
N GLY A 52 8.01 7.15 12.24
CA GLY A 52 7.76 7.88 13.48
C GLY A 52 6.97 7.05 14.48
N THR A 53 6.37 7.69 15.49
CA THR A 53 5.65 7.00 16.59
C THR A 53 4.56 6.03 16.10
N ARG A 54 3.84 6.37 15.03
CA ARG A 54 2.82 5.50 14.43
C ARG A 54 3.43 4.23 13.81
N HIS A 55 4.62 4.33 13.24
CA HIS A 55 5.36 3.19 12.71
C HIS A 55 5.94 2.31 13.83
N GLN A 56 6.48 2.94 14.89
CA GLN A 56 6.96 2.22 16.08
C GLN A 56 5.85 1.39 16.74
N ARG A 57 4.61 1.89 16.67
CA ARG A 57 3.46 1.15 17.18
C ARG A 57 3.11 -0.10 16.36
N LEU A 58 3.34 -0.08 15.05
CA LEU A 58 3.27 -1.31 14.24
C LEU A 58 4.38 -2.28 14.62
N ALA A 59 5.59 -1.78 14.87
CA ALA A 59 6.72 -2.61 15.26
C ALA A 59 6.46 -3.40 16.57
N GLN A 60 5.61 -2.89 17.46
CA GLN A 60 5.20 -3.62 18.67
C GLN A 60 4.42 -4.91 18.38
N LEU A 61 3.92 -5.09 17.15
CA LEU A 61 3.20 -6.28 16.72
C LEU A 61 4.12 -7.36 16.12
N GLU A 62 5.42 -7.07 15.94
CA GLU A 62 6.38 -8.04 15.41
C GLU A 62 6.46 -9.31 16.27
N GLY A 63 6.70 -10.43 15.60
CA GLY A 63 6.90 -11.71 16.27
C GLY A 63 6.15 -12.86 15.63
N LYS A 64 6.19 -13.99 16.33
CA LYS A 64 5.52 -15.24 15.96
C LYS A 64 4.27 -15.42 16.78
N TRP A 65 3.17 -15.66 16.09
CA TRP A 65 1.84 -15.77 16.67
C TRP A 65 1.22 -17.11 16.28
N LYS A 66 0.58 -17.78 17.25
CA LYS A 66 -0.36 -18.86 16.96
C LYS A 66 -1.74 -18.25 16.76
N THR A 67 -2.44 -18.70 15.73
CA THR A 67 -3.78 -18.19 15.39
C THR A 67 -4.83 -19.28 15.58
N VAL A 68 -6.00 -18.86 16.07
CA VAL A 68 -7.21 -19.69 16.17
C VAL A 68 -8.35 -18.88 15.58
N SER A 69 -8.90 -19.36 14.47
CA SER A 69 -10.00 -18.73 13.74
C SER A 69 -11.28 -19.52 13.96
N LYS A 70 -12.40 -18.82 14.12
CA LYS A 70 -13.74 -19.40 14.27
C LYS A 70 -14.65 -18.79 13.21
N MET A 71 -15.33 -19.63 12.43
CA MET A 71 -16.20 -19.20 11.35
C MET A 71 -17.60 -19.77 11.52
N TRP A 72 -18.62 -18.91 11.51
CA TRP A 72 -20.03 -19.26 11.69
C TRP A 72 -20.77 -19.19 10.35
N MET A 73 -20.70 -20.27 9.56
CA MET A 73 -21.31 -20.30 8.22
C MET A 73 -22.83 -20.51 8.25
N ALA A 74 -23.36 -21.17 9.28
CA ALA A 74 -24.78 -21.51 9.40
C ALA A 74 -25.59 -20.52 10.26
N GLY A 75 -24.99 -19.41 10.68
CA GLY A 75 -25.59 -18.40 11.58
C GLY A 75 -24.90 -18.30 12.95
N PRO A 76 -25.17 -17.23 13.72
CA PRO A 76 -24.45 -16.92 14.96
C PRO A 76 -24.65 -17.94 16.08
N ASP A 77 -25.79 -18.65 16.08
CA ASP A 77 -26.14 -19.64 17.11
C ASP A 77 -25.62 -21.06 16.79
N ALA A 78 -25.07 -21.28 15.60
CA ALA A 78 -24.51 -22.57 15.19
C ALA A 78 -23.09 -22.77 15.76
N PRO A 79 -22.61 -24.02 15.93
CA PRO A 79 -21.21 -24.26 16.27
C PRO A 79 -20.27 -23.69 15.20
N PRO A 80 -19.19 -23.00 15.58
CA PRO A 80 -18.23 -22.51 14.61
C PRO A 80 -17.38 -23.64 14.05
N ILE A 81 -16.96 -23.46 12.81
CA ILE A 81 -15.84 -24.20 12.25
C ILE A 81 -14.56 -23.54 12.81
N VAL A 82 -13.76 -24.33 13.51
CA VAL A 82 -12.49 -23.88 14.11
C VAL A 82 -11.33 -24.25 13.20
N SER A 83 -10.40 -23.32 13.00
CA SER A 83 -9.16 -23.59 12.28
C SER A 83 -7.97 -22.95 13.00
N THR A 84 -6.80 -23.55 12.86
CA THR A 84 -5.57 -23.08 13.51
C THR A 84 -4.51 -22.75 12.46
N GLY A 85 -3.59 -21.87 12.82
CA GLY A 85 -2.45 -21.53 12.00
C GLY A 85 -1.36 -20.80 12.77
N GLU A 86 -0.43 -20.25 12.01
CA GLU A 86 0.67 -19.43 12.50
C GLU A 86 0.72 -18.13 11.69
N CYS A 87 1.17 -17.07 12.34
CA CYS A 87 1.46 -15.78 11.72
C CYS A 87 2.85 -15.30 12.13
N GLN A 88 3.67 -14.95 11.16
CA GLN A 88 4.92 -14.21 11.38
C GLN A 88 4.71 -12.76 10.95
N ARG A 89 4.96 -11.85 11.88
CA ARG A 89 4.95 -10.40 11.65
C ARG A 89 6.36 -9.87 11.66
N THR A 90 6.73 -9.08 10.65
CA THR A 90 8.08 -8.52 10.50
C THR A 90 8.00 -7.11 9.94
N MET A 91 8.72 -6.17 10.53
CA MET A 91 8.92 -4.84 9.98
C MET A 91 9.89 -4.91 8.79
N ILE A 92 9.47 -4.38 7.67
CA ILE A 92 10.22 -4.33 6.41
C ILE A 92 10.50 -2.88 6.00
N LEU A 93 11.39 -2.72 5.02
CA LEU A 93 11.71 -1.42 4.41
C LEU A 93 12.19 -0.37 5.42
N GLY A 94 13.01 -0.81 6.39
CA GLY A 94 13.57 0.05 7.42
C GLY A 94 12.54 0.56 8.42
N GLY A 95 11.57 -0.29 8.80
CA GLY A 95 10.57 0.05 9.80
C GLY A 95 9.36 0.83 9.26
N ARG A 96 9.11 0.78 7.95
CA ARG A 96 8.01 1.52 7.31
C ARG A 96 6.72 0.73 7.20
N PHE A 97 6.83 -0.57 7.00
CA PHE A 97 5.68 -1.45 6.85
C PHE A 97 5.85 -2.70 7.69
N LEU A 98 4.76 -3.19 8.26
CA LEU A 98 4.65 -4.48 8.90
C LEU A 98 4.12 -5.47 7.86
N GLN A 99 4.88 -6.52 7.60
CA GLN A 99 4.44 -7.65 6.79
C GLN A 99 3.92 -8.76 7.69
N ASP A 100 2.72 -9.23 7.41
CA ASP A 100 2.07 -10.37 8.06
C ASP A 100 2.07 -11.56 7.10
N ARG A 101 2.71 -12.68 7.45
CA ARG A 101 2.61 -13.94 6.70
C ARG A 101 1.85 -14.97 7.52
N HIS A 102 0.72 -15.41 7.00
CA HIS A 102 -0.15 -16.42 7.61
C HIS A 102 -0.05 -17.75 6.87
N VAL A 103 0.05 -18.85 7.62
CA VAL A 103 -0.03 -20.22 7.11
C VAL A 103 -0.89 -21.03 8.05
N GLY A 104 -1.78 -21.87 7.52
CA GLY A 104 -2.59 -22.75 8.35
C GLY A 104 -3.65 -23.46 7.54
N THR A 105 -4.82 -23.61 8.16
CA THR A 105 -5.99 -24.20 7.52
C THR A 105 -7.18 -23.25 7.60
N MET A 106 -8.08 -23.36 6.63
CA MET A 106 -9.39 -22.73 6.66
C MET A 106 -10.40 -23.69 6.05
N LEU A 107 -11.50 -23.97 6.77
CA LEU A 107 -12.52 -24.95 6.33
C LEU A 107 -11.93 -26.33 5.98
N GLY A 108 -10.86 -26.74 6.66
CA GLY A 108 -10.16 -28.00 6.42
C GLY A 108 -9.23 -28.02 5.20
N GLN A 109 -9.09 -26.89 4.48
CA GLN A 109 -8.17 -26.74 3.35
C GLN A 109 -6.92 -25.94 3.75
N PRO A 110 -5.77 -26.15 3.09
CA PRO A 110 -4.59 -25.31 3.28
C PRO A 110 -4.90 -23.82 3.01
N TYR A 111 -4.35 -22.95 3.84
CA TYR A 111 -4.53 -21.51 3.76
C TYR A 111 -3.19 -20.79 3.84
N GLU A 112 -2.95 -19.83 2.94
CA GLU A 112 -1.88 -18.86 3.04
C GLU A 112 -2.43 -17.44 2.87
N GLY A 113 -1.96 -16.51 3.68
CA GLY A 113 -2.32 -15.10 3.62
C GLY A 113 -1.10 -14.20 3.74
N LEU A 114 -1.11 -13.08 3.04
CA LEU A 114 -0.07 -12.06 3.06
C LEU A 114 -0.70 -10.68 3.23
N GLY A 115 -0.28 -9.99 4.29
CA GLY A 115 -0.67 -8.62 4.58
C GLY A 115 0.53 -7.68 4.60
N ILE A 116 0.33 -6.44 4.17
CA ILE A 116 1.29 -5.35 4.39
C ILE A 116 0.53 -4.19 4.98
N THR A 117 0.92 -3.74 6.19
CA THR A 117 0.32 -2.60 6.88
C THR A 117 1.37 -1.52 7.13
N GLY A 118 1.07 -0.26 6.84
CA GLY A 118 1.95 0.88 7.11
C GLY A 118 1.18 2.08 7.65
N TYR A 119 1.90 3.15 7.96
CA TYR A 119 1.29 4.45 8.26
C TYR A 119 1.69 5.46 7.20
N ASP A 120 0.72 5.98 6.46
CA ASP A 120 0.94 7.01 5.47
C ASP A 120 0.97 8.37 6.19
N ASN A 121 2.15 8.97 6.32
CA ASN A 121 2.31 10.29 6.95
C ASN A 121 1.55 11.40 6.20
N PHE A 122 1.34 11.25 4.88
CA PHE A 122 0.64 12.22 4.04
C PHE A 122 -0.86 12.16 4.26
N LYS A 123 -1.44 10.96 4.21
CA LYS A 123 -2.87 10.74 4.50
C LYS A 123 -3.18 10.81 5.99
N LYS A 124 -2.17 10.65 6.84
CA LYS A 124 -2.28 10.50 8.30
C LYS A 124 -3.18 9.33 8.69
N LYS A 125 -3.12 8.23 7.93
CA LYS A 125 -3.90 7.01 8.14
C LYS A 125 -3.00 5.78 8.11
N TYR A 126 -3.41 4.74 8.79
CA TYR A 126 -2.89 3.41 8.52
C TYR A 126 -3.46 2.92 7.21
N VAL A 127 -2.61 2.32 6.40
CA VAL A 127 -2.96 1.75 5.10
C VAL A 127 -2.55 0.29 5.12
N ALA A 128 -3.38 -0.59 4.57
CA ALA A 128 -3.12 -2.00 4.51
C ALA A 128 -3.55 -2.59 3.18
N VAL A 129 -2.81 -3.60 2.73
CA VAL A 129 -3.21 -4.48 1.64
C VAL A 129 -3.20 -5.93 2.12
N TRP A 130 -4.12 -6.73 1.61
CA TRP A 130 -4.24 -8.14 1.94
C TRP A 130 -4.52 -8.99 0.69
N MET A 131 -3.89 -10.17 0.65
CA MET A 131 -4.12 -11.20 -0.35
C MET A 131 -4.05 -12.57 0.32
N ASP A 132 -4.85 -13.53 -0.14
CA ASP A 132 -4.80 -14.90 0.36
C ASP A 132 -5.24 -15.94 -0.69
N THR A 133 -5.15 -17.22 -0.33
CA THR A 133 -5.49 -18.34 -1.21
C THR A 133 -6.99 -18.56 -1.40
N THR A 134 -7.86 -17.69 -0.87
CA THR A 134 -9.32 -17.85 -0.92
C THR A 134 -9.95 -17.07 -2.07
N GLY A 135 -9.18 -16.19 -2.70
CA GLY A 135 -9.61 -15.43 -3.86
C GLY A 135 -8.44 -14.83 -4.62
N THR A 136 -8.75 -14.01 -5.63
CA THR A 136 -7.73 -13.33 -6.46
C THR A 136 -7.77 -11.82 -6.33
N ALA A 137 -8.64 -11.29 -5.47
CA ALA A 137 -8.75 -9.87 -5.21
C ALA A 137 -7.64 -9.40 -4.27
N ILE A 138 -7.20 -8.15 -4.46
CA ILE A 138 -6.33 -7.45 -3.52
C ILE A 138 -7.21 -6.55 -2.68
N TYR A 139 -7.31 -6.83 -1.39
CA TYR A 139 -8.08 -6.00 -0.48
C TYR A 139 -7.24 -4.82 -0.06
N SER A 140 -7.72 -3.60 -0.33
CA SER A 140 -7.08 -2.37 0.13
C SER A 140 -7.91 -1.76 1.25
N MET A 141 -7.27 -1.44 2.36
CA MET A 141 -7.93 -0.93 3.54
C MET A 141 -7.20 0.29 4.08
N GLU A 142 -7.94 1.16 4.75
CA GLU A 142 -7.38 2.27 5.51
C GLU A 142 -8.13 2.49 6.82
N GLY A 143 -7.46 3.13 7.77
CA GLY A 143 -8.10 3.43 9.04
C GLY A 143 -7.15 3.99 10.07
N ASN A 144 -7.56 3.91 11.33
CA ASN A 144 -6.85 4.53 12.44
C ASN A 144 -7.00 3.72 13.72
N TRP A 145 -6.07 3.95 14.64
CA TRP A 145 -6.28 3.51 16.01
C TRP A 145 -7.28 4.41 16.71
N ASP A 146 -8.04 3.81 17.61
CA ASP A 146 -8.90 4.51 18.54
C ASP A 146 -8.09 5.42 19.50
N PRO A 147 -8.76 6.36 20.20
CA PRO A 147 -8.09 7.24 21.15
C PRO A 147 -7.42 6.51 22.32
N SER A 148 -7.96 5.37 22.75
CA SER A 148 -7.36 4.56 23.83
C SER A 148 -6.03 3.95 23.42
N GLY A 149 -5.90 3.72 22.11
CA GLY A 149 -4.73 3.17 21.51
C GLY A 149 -4.65 1.64 21.54
N ASN A 150 -5.77 0.97 21.74
CA ASN A 150 -5.82 -0.49 21.86
C ASN A 150 -6.49 -1.15 20.66
N VAL A 151 -7.25 -0.39 19.85
CA VAL A 151 -7.99 -0.92 18.70
C VAL A 151 -7.55 -0.21 17.44
N LEU A 152 -6.99 -0.97 16.48
CA LEU A 152 -6.82 -0.52 15.10
C LEU A 152 -8.04 -0.96 14.29
N SER A 153 -8.81 0.00 13.80
CA SER A 153 -9.93 -0.26 12.89
C SER A 153 -9.49 0.06 11.46
N LEU A 154 -9.63 -0.91 10.57
CA LEU A 154 -9.35 -0.79 9.14
C LEU A 154 -10.64 -1.05 8.38
N HIS A 155 -10.92 -0.21 7.39
CA HIS A 155 -12.07 -0.33 6.50
C HIS A 155 -11.57 -0.37 5.07
N GLY A 156 -12.11 -1.26 4.27
CA GLY A 156 -11.77 -1.40 2.86
C GLY A 156 -12.94 -1.95 2.09
N ASP A 157 -12.90 -1.71 0.78
CA ASP A 157 -13.84 -2.25 -0.17
C ASP A 157 -13.16 -3.39 -0.95
N MET A 158 -13.96 -4.32 -1.47
CA MET A 158 -13.52 -5.40 -2.37
C MET A 158 -13.68 -4.98 -3.83
#